data_AF-A0A5C6M094-F1
#
_entry.id   AF-A0A5C6M094-F1
#
_cell.length_a   1.000
_cell.length_b   1.000
_cell.length_c   1.000
_cell.angle_alpha   90.00
_cell.angle_beta   90.00
_cell.angle_gamma   90.00
#
_symmetry.space_group_name_H-M   'P 1'
#
loop_
_entity.id
_entity.type
_entity.pdbx_description
1 polymer ?
#
loop_
_entity_poly.entity_id
_entity_poly.type
_entity_poly.pdbx_seq_one_letter_code
_entity_poly.pdbx_strand_id
1 'polypeptide(L)'
;QFRSLPTVRRLSGGGAILHDQELTYSVVLPAQHAARHNPVGLYATVHRALIRLLGDCGAAALLRADHDVRLAAIRDAANAATPPATAEPFLCFLRGDPNDVVHGTGSKIIGSAQRRRRGVILQHGSILLRTSALAADLPGIQDLVPNFLLAEFTERLPAAVAAAVADRWTVRDVTAAELQWAEDIRGRSA
;
A
#
# COMPACT_ATOMS: atom_id res chain seq x y z
N GLN A 1 5.20 23.46 -3.80
CA GLN A 1 6.08 22.41 -3.25
C GLN A 1 6.45 21.35 -4.30
N PHE A 2 5.50 20.68 -4.96
CA PHE A 2 5.83 19.53 -5.83
C PHE A 2 6.17 19.84 -7.31
N ARG A 3 6.03 21.11 -7.75
CA ARG A 3 6.08 21.48 -9.18
C ARG A 3 7.40 21.22 -9.89
N SER A 4 8.51 21.14 -9.16
CA SER A 4 9.86 20.88 -9.70
C SER A 4 10.25 19.41 -9.71
N LEU A 5 9.39 18.52 -9.20
CA LEU A 5 9.70 17.09 -9.12
C LEU A 5 9.42 16.38 -10.45
N PRO A 6 10.24 15.38 -10.83
CA PRO A 6 9.89 14.47 -11.91
C PRO A 6 8.51 13.86 -11.69
N THR A 7 7.69 13.87 -12.74
CA THR A 7 6.31 13.40 -12.67
C THR A 7 6.12 12.20 -13.58
N VAL A 8 5.54 11.14 -13.05
CA VAL A 8 5.18 9.94 -13.80
C VAL A 8 3.68 9.68 -13.69
N ARG A 9 3.06 9.17 -14.76
CA ARG A 9 1.65 8.75 -14.75
C ARG A 9 1.57 7.23 -14.70
N ARG A 10 0.98 6.69 -13.64
CA ARG A 10 0.74 5.25 -13.50
C ARG A 10 -0.49 4.77 -14.28
N LEU A 11 -0.55 3.47 -14.53
CA LEU A 11 -1.65 2.81 -15.25
C LEU A 11 -2.97 2.73 -14.46
N SER A 12 -2.88 2.76 -13.12
CA SER A 12 -4.05 2.73 -12.23
C SER A 12 -4.60 4.13 -11.95
N GLY A 13 -5.86 4.20 -11.52
CA GLY A 13 -6.46 5.45 -11.06
C GLY A 13 -6.01 5.84 -9.64
N GLY A 14 -6.70 6.82 -9.04
CA GLY A 14 -6.46 7.33 -7.68
C GLY A 14 -5.70 8.66 -7.66
N GLY A 15 -5.46 9.20 -6.46
CA GLY A 15 -4.79 10.49 -6.25
C GLY A 15 -3.28 10.48 -6.54
N ALA A 16 -2.65 11.65 -6.38
CA ALA A 16 -1.20 11.79 -6.49
C ALA A 16 -0.50 11.10 -5.31
N ILE A 17 0.67 10.52 -5.55
CA ILE A 17 1.55 9.93 -4.53
C ILE A 17 2.92 10.60 -4.69
N LEU A 18 3.52 10.99 -3.56
CA LEU A 18 4.91 11.39 -3.50
C LEU A 18 5.76 10.16 -3.19
N HIS A 19 6.63 9.76 -4.10
CA HIS A 19 7.57 8.66 -3.91
C HIS A 19 8.89 9.22 -3.35
N ASP A 20 9.24 8.86 -2.11
CA ASP A 20 10.49 9.27 -1.43
C ASP A 20 10.91 8.21 -0.40
N GLN A 21 10.52 8.36 0.87
CA GLN A 21 10.88 7.46 1.97
C GLN A 21 9.92 6.27 2.10
N GLU A 22 9.83 5.47 1.03
CA GLU A 22 8.88 4.36 0.94
C GLU A 22 9.43 3.10 0.28
N LEU A 23 8.78 1.98 0.57
CA LEU A 23 8.94 0.73 -0.16
C LEU A 23 7.73 0.54 -1.08
N THR A 24 7.97 0.24 -2.35
CA THR A 24 6.91 -0.08 -3.30
C THR A 24 6.87 -1.57 -3.62
N TYR A 25 5.68 -2.08 -3.89
CA TYR A 25 5.49 -3.47 -4.30
C TYR A 25 4.44 -3.56 -5.40
N SER A 26 4.48 -4.66 -6.15
CA SER A 26 3.41 -4.99 -7.09
C SER A 26 3.13 -6.49 -7.12
N VAL A 27 1.86 -6.82 -7.38
CA VAL A 27 1.32 -8.17 -7.53
C VAL A 27 0.61 -8.23 -8.87
N VAL A 28 1.06 -9.14 -9.72
CA VAL A 28 0.48 -9.36 -11.05
C VAL A 28 -0.12 -10.76 -11.08
N LEU A 29 -1.42 -10.85 -11.33
CA LEU A 29 -2.13 -12.13 -11.41
C LEU A 29 -2.64 -12.37 -12.83
N PRO A 30 -2.45 -13.60 -13.36
CA PRO A 30 -2.84 -13.95 -14.72
C PRO A 30 -4.37 -13.99 -14.87
N ALA A 31 -4.84 -13.91 -16.12
CA ALA A 31 -6.27 -13.87 -16.43
C ALA A 31 -7.05 -15.09 -15.98
N GLN A 32 -6.39 -16.22 -15.72
CA GLN A 32 -6.97 -17.48 -15.25
C GLN A 32 -7.12 -17.53 -13.72
N HIS A 33 -6.51 -16.58 -12.99
CA HIS A 33 -6.51 -16.60 -11.53
C HIS A 33 -7.91 -16.39 -10.95
N ALA A 34 -8.30 -17.20 -9.96
CA ALA A 34 -9.64 -17.16 -9.36
C ALA A 34 -10.00 -15.76 -8.79
N ALA A 35 -9.01 -15.07 -8.24
CA ALA A 35 -9.14 -13.70 -7.70
C ALA A 35 -9.71 -12.68 -8.72
N ARG A 36 -9.69 -12.96 -10.03
CA ARG A 36 -10.33 -12.12 -11.05
C ARG A 36 -11.83 -11.91 -10.83
N HIS A 37 -12.49 -12.84 -10.16
CA HIS A 37 -13.92 -12.78 -9.87
C HIS A 37 -14.23 -11.96 -8.62
N ASN A 38 -13.23 -11.70 -7.76
CA ASN A 38 -13.39 -10.89 -6.55
C ASN A 38 -12.20 -9.93 -6.36
N PRO A 39 -12.08 -8.87 -7.18
CA PRO A 39 -10.97 -7.92 -7.14
C PRO A 39 -10.91 -7.10 -5.84
N VAL A 40 -12.05 -6.84 -5.19
CA VAL A 40 -12.10 -6.16 -3.88
C VAL A 40 -11.58 -7.10 -2.79
N GLY A 41 -11.98 -8.37 -2.84
CA GLY A 41 -11.45 -9.41 -1.95
C GLY A 41 -9.94 -9.58 -2.07
N LEU A 42 -9.40 -9.56 -3.30
CA LEU A 42 -7.94 -9.63 -3.52
C LEU A 42 -7.20 -8.48 -2.82
N TYR A 43 -7.71 -7.26 -2.98
CA TYR A 43 -7.14 -6.07 -2.35
C TYR A 43 -7.00 -6.26 -0.83
N ALA A 44 -8.10 -6.68 -0.18
CA ALA A 44 -8.13 -6.97 1.24
C ALA A 44 -7.27 -8.19 1.64
N THR A 45 -7.17 -9.22 0.79
CA THR A 45 -6.30 -10.39 1.02
C THR A 45 -4.83 -9.99 1.11
N VAL A 46 -4.34 -9.22 0.13
CA VAL A 46 -2.95 -8.72 0.14
C VAL A 46 -2.71 -7.84 1.36
N HIS A 47 -3.61 -6.91 1.66
CA HIS A 47 -3.47 -6.02 2.81
C HIS A 47 -3.48 -6.76 4.15
N ARG A 48 -4.31 -7.79 4.31
CA ARG A 48 -4.29 -8.64 5.51
C ARG A 48 -2.98 -9.39 5.69
N ALA A 49 -2.35 -9.84 4.60
CA ALA A 49 -1.02 -10.45 4.68
C ALA A 49 0.05 -9.43 5.12
N LEU A 50 -0.01 -8.21 4.58
CA LEU A 50 0.87 -7.12 5.00
C LEU A 50 0.65 -6.72 6.47
N ILE A 51 -0.60 -6.63 6.92
CA ILE A 51 -0.93 -6.34 8.33
C ILE A 51 -0.33 -7.39 9.27
N ARG A 52 -0.45 -8.68 8.92
CA ARG A 52 0.15 -9.76 9.72
C ARG A 52 1.66 -9.63 9.78
N LEU A 53 2.32 -9.43 8.63
CA LEU A 53 3.77 -9.27 8.58
C LEU A 53 4.24 -8.02 9.34
N LEU A 54 3.52 -6.89 9.23
CA LEU A 54 3.80 -5.70 10.03
C LEU A 54 3.76 -6.02 11.53
N GLY A 55 2.74 -6.75 11.98
CA GLY A 55 2.60 -7.19 13.37
C GLY A 55 3.76 -8.07 13.83
N ASP A 56 4.15 -9.06 13.01
CA ASP A 56 5.31 -9.92 13.29
C ASP A 56 6.62 -9.12 13.41
N CYS A 57 6.73 -8.00 12.69
CA CYS A 57 7.87 -7.10 12.72
C CYS A 57 7.73 -5.93 13.73
N GLY A 58 6.73 -5.99 14.61
CA GLY A 58 6.55 -5.06 15.73
C GLY A 58 5.66 -3.84 15.47
N ALA A 59 5.06 -3.71 14.28
CA ALA A 59 4.17 -2.61 13.93
C ALA A 59 2.70 -3.08 13.87
N ALA A 60 1.92 -2.79 14.92
CA ALA A 60 0.49 -3.09 14.91
C ALA A 60 -0.25 -2.21 13.89
N ALA A 61 -0.96 -2.86 12.97
CA ALA A 61 -1.73 -2.21 11.93
C ALA A 61 -3.08 -2.89 11.74
N LEU A 62 -3.99 -2.20 11.06
CA LEU A 62 -5.34 -2.67 10.76
C LEU A 62 -5.89 -1.98 9.52
N LEU A 63 -6.99 -2.48 8.98
CA LEU A 63 -7.73 -1.76 7.96
C LEU A 63 -8.39 -0.52 8.57
N ARG A 64 -8.48 0.56 7.80
CA ARG A 64 -9.14 1.80 8.22
C ARG A 64 -10.57 1.56 8.67
N ALA A 65 -11.33 0.75 7.95
CA ALA A 65 -12.70 0.39 8.35
C ALA A 65 -12.76 -0.16 9.79
N ASP A 66 -11.83 -1.04 10.15
CA ASP A 66 -11.76 -1.64 11.49
C ASP A 66 -11.33 -0.61 12.55
N HIS A 67 -10.45 0.31 12.17
CA HIS A 67 -10.01 1.42 13.04
C HIS A 67 -11.17 2.38 13.35
N ASP A 68 -11.91 2.79 12.32
CA ASP A 68 -13.00 3.74 12.44
C ASP A 68 -14.14 3.16 13.29
N VAL A 69 -14.47 1.86 13.13
CA VAL A 69 -15.45 1.16 13.98
C VAL A 69 -15.01 1.13 15.45
N ARG A 70 -13.73 0.86 15.73
CA ARG A 70 -13.21 0.87 17.11
C ARG A 70 -13.28 2.27 17.72
N LEU A 71 -12.96 3.31 16.95
CA LEU A 71 -13.09 4.69 17.42
C LEU A 71 -14.54 5.08 17.67
N ALA A 72 -15.47 4.68 16.80
CA ALA A 72 -16.90 4.94 17.00
C ALA A 72 -17.41 4.31 18.30
N ALA A 73 -17.07 3.04 18.56
CA ALA A 73 -17.45 2.37 19.80
C ALA A 73 -16.91 3.06 21.08
N ILE A 74 -15.73 3.68 21.00
CA ILE A 74 -15.17 4.48 22.11
C ILE A 74 -15.87 5.84 22.23
N ARG A 75 -16.21 6.47 21.10
CA ARG A 75 -16.87 7.80 21.04
C ARG A 75 -18.33 7.77 21.45
N ASP A 76 -19.05 6.69 21.13
CA ASP A 76 -20.43 6.48 21.59
C ASP A 76 -20.48 6.36 23.12
N ALA A 77 -19.37 5.98 23.77
CA ALA A 77 -19.21 6.07 25.22
C ALA A 77 -18.83 7.48 25.74
N ALA A 78 -18.45 8.42 24.86
CA ALA A 78 -17.83 9.70 25.20
C ALA A 78 -18.51 10.96 24.64
N ASN A 79 -19.69 10.87 24.00
CA ASN A 79 -20.47 12.01 23.46
C ASN A 79 -19.62 13.06 22.72
N ALA A 80 -19.07 12.73 21.55
CA ALA A 80 -18.29 13.67 20.74
C ALA A 80 -18.88 13.89 19.34
N ALA A 81 -19.12 15.16 19.00
CA ALA A 81 -19.66 15.60 17.72
C ALA A 81 -18.69 15.41 16.55
N THR A 82 -19.24 15.13 15.36
CA THR A 82 -18.50 14.93 14.11
C THR A 82 -18.00 16.27 13.54
N PRO A 83 -16.70 16.42 13.22
CA PRO A 83 -16.19 17.62 12.57
C PRO A 83 -16.61 17.69 11.08
N PRO A 84 -16.75 18.90 10.50
CA PRO A 84 -17.22 19.09 9.14
C PRO A 84 -16.21 18.62 8.08
N ALA A 85 -16.72 18.23 6.91
CA ALA A 85 -15.92 17.77 5.77
C ALA A 85 -15.09 18.91 5.17
N THR A 86 -13.78 18.71 5.07
CA THR A 86 -12.83 19.59 4.38
C THR A 86 -12.68 19.20 2.91
N ALA A 87 -12.11 20.10 2.09
CA ALA A 87 -11.79 19.81 0.69
C ALA A 87 -10.87 18.58 0.55
N GLU A 88 -11.09 17.75 -0.47
CA GLU A 88 -10.31 16.52 -0.67
C GLU A 88 -8.80 16.82 -0.80
N PRO A 89 -7.96 16.19 0.05
CA PRO A 89 -6.52 16.38 -0.02
C PRO A 89 -5.90 15.99 -1.37
N PHE A 90 -4.86 16.72 -1.79
CA PHE A 90 -4.14 16.46 -3.05
C PHE A 90 -3.43 15.10 -3.04
N LEU A 91 -2.74 14.77 -1.94
CA LEU A 91 -2.02 13.51 -1.78
C LEU A 91 -2.99 12.38 -1.38
N CYS A 92 -2.88 11.24 -2.06
CA CYS A 92 -3.72 10.06 -1.84
C CYS A 92 -3.58 9.50 -0.41
N PHE A 93 -2.41 9.68 0.22
CA PHE A 93 -2.17 9.23 1.60
C PHE A 93 -2.90 10.06 2.66
N LEU A 94 -3.33 11.28 2.33
CA LEU A 94 -4.15 12.12 3.22
C LEU A 94 -5.65 11.84 3.07
N ARG A 95 -6.04 11.00 2.10
CA ARG A 95 -7.41 10.54 1.90
C ARG A 95 -7.64 9.24 2.67
N GLY A 96 -8.89 9.00 3.07
CA GLY A 96 -9.29 7.75 3.70
C GLY A 96 -10.08 6.85 2.76
N ASP A 97 -9.61 5.62 2.54
CA ASP A 97 -10.37 4.50 1.98
C ASP A 97 -10.56 3.42 3.05
N PRO A 98 -11.73 2.76 3.15
CA PRO A 98 -11.96 1.69 4.12
C PRO A 98 -10.92 0.56 4.08
N ASN A 99 -10.31 0.32 2.92
CA ASN A 99 -9.31 -0.70 2.73
C ASN A 99 -7.87 -0.19 2.94
N ASP A 100 -7.65 1.07 3.31
CA ASP A 100 -6.30 1.53 3.64
C ASP A 100 -5.76 0.81 4.88
N VAL A 101 -4.45 0.55 4.91
CA VAL A 101 -3.79 0.04 6.12
C VAL A 101 -3.31 1.22 6.94
N VAL A 102 -3.76 1.26 8.19
CA VAL A 102 -3.46 2.32 9.15
C VAL A 102 -2.75 1.75 10.37
N HIS A 103 -1.92 2.59 11.01
CA HIS A 103 -1.42 2.35 12.36
C HIS A 103 -2.55 2.60 13.39
N GLY A 104 -2.38 2.16 14.64
CA GLY A 104 -3.36 2.37 15.72
C GLY A 104 -3.74 3.84 15.98
N THR A 105 -2.87 4.79 15.61
CA THR A 105 -3.14 6.24 15.65
C THR A 105 -4.12 6.72 14.57
N GLY A 106 -4.43 5.89 13.56
CA GLY A 106 -5.23 6.25 12.38
C GLY A 106 -4.41 6.76 11.20
N SER A 107 -3.10 6.92 11.37
CA SER A 107 -2.16 7.31 10.31
C SER A 107 -2.07 6.23 9.25
N LYS A 108 -2.27 6.59 7.98
CA LYS A 108 -2.18 5.66 6.85
C LYS A 108 -0.71 5.36 6.53
N ILE A 109 -0.35 4.08 6.58
CA ILE A 109 1.02 3.61 6.38
C ILE A 109 1.17 2.78 5.10
N ILE A 110 0.08 2.17 4.59
CA ILE A 110 0.06 1.52 3.28
C ILE A 110 -1.14 2.00 2.48
N GLY A 111 -0.88 2.41 1.24
CA GLY A 111 -1.89 2.68 0.22
C GLY A 111 -1.67 1.77 -0.98
N SER A 112 -2.73 1.36 -1.67
CA SER A 112 -2.62 0.55 -2.87
C SER A 112 -3.60 0.97 -3.95
N ALA A 113 -3.35 0.53 -5.17
CA ALA A 113 -4.26 0.72 -6.28
C ALA A 113 -4.23 -0.51 -7.18
N GLN A 114 -5.35 -0.76 -7.85
CA GLN A 114 -5.50 -1.91 -8.71
C GLN A 114 -5.94 -1.50 -10.12
N ARG A 115 -5.39 -2.17 -11.14
CA ARG A 115 -5.80 -2.04 -12.54
C ARG A 115 -6.08 -3.42 -13.12
N ARG A 116 -7.09 -3.49 -13.99
CA ARG A 116 -7.44 -4.70 -14.73
C ARG A 116 -7.33 -4.41 -16.22
N ARG A 117 -6.72 -5.33 -16.97
CA ARG A 117 -6.61 -5.23 -18.42
C ARG A 117 -6.57 -6.62 -19.03
N ARG A 118 -7.51 -6.92 -19.93
CA ARG A 118 -7.59 -8.23 -20.62
C ARG A 118 -7.56 -9.43 -19.64
N GLY A 119 -8.29 -9.32 -18.54
CA GLY A 119 -8.36 -10.36 -17.50
C GLY A 119 -7.19 -10.36 -16.49
N VAL A 120 -6.02 -9.81 -16.84
CA VAL A 120 -4.88 -9.66 -15.93
C VAL A 120 -5.18 -8.60 -14.89
N ILE A 121 -4.76 -8.87 -13.64
CA ILE A 121 -4.86 -7.94 -12.52
C ILE A 121 -3.46 -7.47 -12.15
N LEU A 122 -3.29 -6.17 -12.00
CA LEU A 122 -2.13 -5.53 -11.38
C LEU A 122 -2.61 -4.81 -10.13
N GLN A 123 -2.17 -5.26 -8.95
CA GLN A 123 -2.22 -4.47 -7.73
C GLN A 123 -0.81 -3.95 -7.44
N HIS A 124 -0.67 -2.69 -7.04
CA HIS A 124 0.59 -2.15 -6.58
C HIS A 124 0.34 -1.22 -5.40
N GLY A 125 1.35 -1.04 -4.57
CA GLY A 125 1.21 -0.24 -3.37
C GLY A 125 2.51 0.40 -2.91
N SER A 126 2.32 1.40 -2.06
CA SER A 126 3.34 2.18 -1.39
C SER A 126 3.24 1.95 0.11
N ILE A 127 4.37 1.69 0.75
CA ILE A 127 4.52 1.48 2.19
C ILE A 127 5.41 2.60 2.73
N LEU A 128 4.86 3.52 3.52
CA LEU A 128 5.61 4.65 4.05
C LEU A 128 6.56 4.17 5.15
N LEU A 129 7.87 4.32 4.92
CA LEU A 129 8.89 3.92 5.88
C LEU A 129 9.22 5.04 6.84
N ARG A 130 9.37 6.27 6.32
CA ARG A 130 9.63 7.50 7.09
C ARG A 130 8.87 8.69 6.50
N THR A 131 8.81 9.75 7.27
CA THR A 131 8.26 11.04 6.86
C THR A 131 9.17 11.68 5.82
N SER A 132 8.60 12.13 4.70
CA SER A 132 9.33 12.93 3.73
C SER A 132 9.42 14.38 4.21
N ALA A 133 10.56 15.04 3.97
CA ALA A 133 10.70 16.48 4.18
C ALA A 133 9.72 17.31 3.32
N LEU A 134 9.19 16.73 2.24
CA LEU A 134 8.22 17.37 1.35
C LEU A 134 6.76 17.03 1.68
N ALA A 135 6.52 16.16 2.67
CA ALA A 135 5.19 15.77 3.14
C ALA A 135 5.22 15.45 4.65
N ALA A 136 5.43 16.49 5.47
CA ALA A 136 5.62 16.37 6.92
C ALA A 136 4.41 15.76 7.67
N ASP A 137 3.21 15.86 7.09
CA ASP A 137 1.96 15.35 7.69
C ASP A 137 1.75 13.83 7.48
N LEU A 138 2.70 13.16 6.82
CA LEU A 138 2.62 11.74 6.48
C LEU A 138 3.70 10.94 7.23
N PRO A 139 3.44 10.53 8.48
CA PRO A 139 4.40 9.73 9.24
C PRO A 139 4.54 8.33 8.63
N GLY A 140 5.78 7.86 8.53
CA GLY A 140 6.10 6.50 8.14
C GLY A 140 6.12 5.53 9.32
N ILE A 141 6.25 4.25 9.03
CA ILE A 141 6.24 3.19 10.05
C ILE A 141 7.35 3.39 11.09
N GLN A 142 8.56 3.77 10.67
CA GLN A 142 9.69 3.95 11.61
C GLN A 142 9.56 5.21 12.47
N ASP A 143 8.73 6.19 12.07
CA ASP A 143 8.45 7.37 12.89
C ASP A 143 7.41 7.03 13.97
N LEU A 144 6.44 6.17 13.64
CA LEU A 144 5.38 5.73 14.55
C LEU A 144 5.84 4.60 15.49
N VAL A 145 6.74 3.75 15.00
CA VAL A 145 7.24 2.55 15.69
C VAL A 145 8.77 2.50 15.53
N PRO A 146 9.53 3.18 16.42
CA PRO A 146 10.99 3.29 16.29
C PRO A 146 11.75 1.96 16.28
N ASN A 147 11.19 0.94 16.94
CA ASN A 147 11.76 -0.41 17.02
C ASN A 147 11.27 -1.36 15.91
N PHE A 148 10.64 -0.84 14.85
CA PHE A 148 10.16 -1.65 13.74
C PHE A 148 11.32 -2.39 13.06
N LEU A 149 11.16 -3.70 12.89
CA LEU A 149 12.15 -4.59 12.30
C LEU A 149 12.15 -4.48 10.77
N LEU A 150 12.60 -3.33 10.24
CA LEU A 150 12.53 -3.01 8.81
C LEU A 150 13.27 -4.03 7.92
N ALA A 151 14.45 -4.49 8.34
CA ALA A 151 15.24 -5.44 7.56
C ALA A 151 14.49 -6.77 7.39
N GLU A 152 13.98 -7.32 8.50
CA GLU A 152 13.17 -8.54 8.49
C GLU A 152 11.87 -8.37 7.71
N PHE A 153 11.18 -7.23 7.87
CA PHE A 153 9.98 -6.92 7.11
C PHE A 153 10.26 -6.94 5.59
N THR A 154 11.33 -6.28 5.16
CA THR A 154 11.69 -6.16 3.75
C THR A 154 12.06 -7.52 3.16
N GLU A 155 12.81 -8.33 3.90
CA GLU A 155 13.20 -9.69 3.50
C GLU A 155 11.98 -10.63 3.35
N ARG A 156 11.04 -10.57 4.31
CA ARG A 156 9.87 -11.45 4.35
C ARG A 156 8.71 -10.98 3.46
N LEU A 157 8.72 -9.73 3.01
CA LEU A 157 7.63 -9.12 2.23
C LEU A 157 7.25 -9.92 0.97
N PRO A 158 8.18 -10.34 0.08
CA PRO A 158 7.83 -11.07 -1.12
C PRO A 158 7.11 -12.39 -0.81
N ALA A 159 7.60 -13.15 0.18
CA ALA A 159 7.03 -14.41 0.61
C ALA A 159 5.62 -14.24 1.20
N ALA A 160 5.42 -13.25 2.06
CA ALA A 160 4.13 -12.96 2.67
C ALA A 160 3.07 -12.61 1.62
N VAL A 161 3.43 -11.79 0.63
CA VAL A 161 2.54 -11.41 -0.47
C VAL A 161 2.26 -12.60 -1.39
N ALA A 162 3.27 -13.39 -1.75
CA ALA A 162 3.10 -14.56 -2.61
C ALA A 162 2.19 -15.61 -1.97
N ALA A 163 2.41 -15.93 -0.69
CA ALA A 163 1.57 -16.86 0.07
C ALA A 163 0.11 -16.42 0.21
N ALA A 164 -0.16 -15.11 0.10
CA ALA A 164 -1.52 -14.58 0.15
C ALA A 164 -2.32 -14.82 -1.14
N VAL A 165 -1.64 -15.06 -2.26
CA VAL A 165 -2.26 -15.15 -3.59
C VAL A 165 -2.00 -16.46 -4.32
N ALA A 166 -1.10 -17.32 -3.83
CA ALA A 166 -0.77 -18.58 -4.47
C ALA A 166 -0.46 -19.70 -3.46
N ASP A 167 -0.90 -20.92 -3.79
CA ASP A 167 -0.64 -22.11 -2.97
C ASP A 167 0.83 -22.55 -3.04
N ARG A 168 1.51 -22.25 -4.15
CA ARG A 168 2.92 -22.56 -4.37
C ARG A 168 3.63 -21.32 -4.89
N TRP A 169 4.79 -21.03 -4.32
CA TRP A 169 5.59 -19.88 -4.68
C TRP A 169 7.08 -20.17 -4.48
N THR A 170 7.91 -19.40 -5.18
CA THR A 170 9.35 -19.37 -5.00
C THR A 170 9.81 -17.91 -5.10
N VAL A 171 10.90 -17.59 -4.39
CA VAL A 171 11.60 -16.30 -4.53
C VAL A 171 12.85 -16.55 -5.33
N ARG A 172 13.11 -15.69 -6.31
CA ARG A 172 14.33 -15.70 -7.11
C ARG A 172 14.70 -14.28 -7.51
N ASP A 173 15.96 -14.10 -7.85
CA ASP A 173 16.41 -12.86 -8.45
C ASP A 173 15.82 -12.66 -9.85
N VAL A 174 15.81 -11.40 -10.28
CA VAL A 174 15.47 -11.01 -11.64
C VAL A 174 16.52 -11.56 -12.61
N THR A 175 16.06 -12.08 -13.74
CA THR A 175 16.95 -12.60 -14.79
C THR A 175 17.43 -11.47 -15.71
N ALA A 176 18.57 -11.69 -16.38
CA ALA A 176 19.07 -10.75 -17.40
C ALA A 176 18.06 -10.50 -18.54
N ALA A 177 17.30 -11.53 -18.93
CA ALA A 177 16.26 -11.41 -19.95
C ALA A 177 15.10 -10.50 -19.49
N GLU A 178 14.67 -10.61 -18.24
CA GLU A 178 13.63 -9.75 -17.66
C GLU A 178 14.11 -8.29 -17.55
N LEU A 179 15.38 -8.07 -17.18
CA LEU A 179 15.97 -6.73 -17.18
C LEU A 179 16.02 -6.13 -18.59
N GLN A 180 16.43 -6.91 -19.59
CA GLN A 180 16.45 -6.44 -20.97
C GLN A 180 15.04 -6.08 -21.46
N TRP A 181 14.04 -6.92 -21.18
CA TRP A 181 12.64 -6.59 -21.51
C TRP A 181 12.15 -5.32 -20.83
N ALA A 182 12.57 -5.05 -19.59
CA ALA A 182 12.22 -3.82 -18.91
C ALA A 182 12.80 -2.59 -19.62
N GLU A 183 14.06 -2.64 -20.08
CA GLU A 183 14.67 -1.57 -20.86
C GLU A 183 13.99 -1.38 -22.22
N ASP A 184 13.64 -2.47 -22.92
CA ASP A 184 12.92 -2.40 -24.18
C ASP A 184 11.54 -1.71 -24.03
N ILE A 185 10.84 -1.96 -22.92
CA ILE A 185 9.56 -1.31 -22.62
C ILE A 185 9.75 0.19 -22.38
N ARG A 186 10.82 0.60 -21.67
CA ARG A 186 11.15 2.02 -21.45
C ARG A 186 11.42 2.71 -22.79
N GLY A 187 12.19 2.08 -23.67
CA GLY A 187 12.49 2.61 -25.01
C GLY A 187 11.27 2.79 -25.91
N ARG A 188 10.19 2.01 -25.71
CA ARG A 188 8.92 2.14 -26.46
C ARG A 188 7.95 3.19 -25.88
N SER A 189 8.20 3.63 -24.65
CA SER A 189 7.33 4.56 -23.92
C SER A 189 7.86 6.00 -23.92
N ALA A 190 9.07 6.22 -24.47
CA ALA A 190 9.64 7.51 -24.80
C ALA A 190 9.22 7.95 -26.21
#